data_AF-A0A2P6V4E1-F1
#
_entry.id   AF-A0A2P6V4E1-F1
#
_cell.length_a   1.000
_cell.length_b   1.000
_cell.length_c   1.000
_cell.angle_alpha   90.00
_cell.angle_beta   90.00
_cell.angle_gamma   90.00
#
_symmetry.space_group_name_H-M   'P 1'
#
loop_
_entity.id
_entity.type
_entity.pdbx_description
1 polymer ?
#
loop_
_entity_poly.entity_id
_entity_poly.type
_entity_poly.pdbx_seq_one_letter_code
_entity_poly.pdbx_strand_id
1 'polypeptide(L)'
;MAKAAAAERQAAVSTADLCDAYLESPVDVMTENNKLAVMQPGLLRDFGGRPAFCGEAYTIKCYEGNVLVAQKLETAGRGRVLVVDGGGSMRCALLGDRLAGLAAQNGWSGIIVHGCVRDTAVLAGLDVGIKALAPCPVKSSKRDPGLKAARLIIGGVQIRPGDWIYADGDGVVVSREELTL
;
A
#
# COMPACT_ATOMS: atom_id res chain seq x y z
N MET A 1 17.12 -4.39 -23.47
CA MET A 1 17.89 -5.13 -22.46
C MET A 1 17.71 -4.61 -21.02
N ALA A 2 17.32 -3.34 -20.79
CA ALA A 2 17.02 -2.82 -19.43
C ALA A 2 15.68 -3.25 -18.80
N LYS A 3 14.77 -3.91 -19.55
CA LYS A 3 13.46 -4.36 -19.04
C LYS A 3 13.50 -5.70 -18.28
N ALA A 4 14.57 -6.49 -18.45
CA ALA A 4 14.70 -7.80 -17.81
C ALA A 4 15.26 -7.71 -16.38
N ALA A 5 16.16 -6.77 -16.10
CA ALA A 5 16.83 -6.67 -14.80
C ALA A 5 15.92 -6.18 -13.65
N ALA A 6 14.81 -5.49 -13.95
CA ALA A 6 13.85 -5.03 -12.94
C ALA A 6 12.76 -6.09 -12.63
N ALA A 7 12.61 -7.10 -13.49
CA ALA A 7 11.62 -8.17 -13.30
C ALA A 7 12.16 -9.32 -12.42
N GLU A 8 13.47 -9.38 -12.19
CA GLU A 8 14.15 -10.48 -11.50
C GLU A 8 14.56 -10.18 -10.05
N ARG A 9 14.28 -8.99 -9.52
CA ARG A 9 14.61 -8.61 -8.14
C ARG A 9 13.39 -8.14 -7.38
N GLN A 10 12.57 -9.09 -6.94
CA GLN A 10 11.96 -9.00 -5.62
C GLN A 10 11.33 -10.37 -5.31
N ALA A 11 12.15 -11.31 -4.83
CA ALA A 11 11.58 -12.28 -3.89
C ALA A 11 10.99 -11.43 -2.77
N ALA A 12 9.68 -11.50 -2.56
CA ALA A 12 9.01 -10.69 -1.56
C ALA A 12 9.64 -11.04 -0.21
N VAL A 13 10.45 -10.12 0.31
CA VAL A 13 11.12 -10.27 1.59
C VAL A 13 10.03 -10.35 2.65
N SER A 14 10.08 -11.39 3.50
CA SER A 14 9.08 -11.60 4.56
C SER A 14 9.11 -10.43 5.54
N THR A 15 7.94 -9.97 5.96
CA THR A 15 7.85 -8.93 7.00
C THR A 15 8.36 -9.45 8.34
N ALA A 16 8.21 -10.75 8.64
CA ALA A 16 8.77 -11.37 9.83
C ALA A 16 10.31 -11.35 9.82
N ASP A 17 10.94 -11.80 8.72
CA ASP A 17 12.40 -11.78 8.59
C ASP A 17 12.97 -10.35 8.68
N LEU A 18 12.27 -9.35 8.12
CA LEU A 18 12.65 -7.94 8.28
C LEU A 18 12.56 -7.48 9.72
N CYS A 19 11.53 -7.90 10.46
CA CYS A 19 11.43 -7.59 11.87
C CYS A 19 12.56 -8.24 12.66
N ASP A 20 12.85 -9.52 12.44
CA ASP A 20 13.95 -10.23 13.11
C ASP A 20 15.32 -9.58 12.84
N ALA A 21 15.54 -9.08 11.63
CA ALA A 21 16.82 -8.48 11.23
C ALA A 21 16.98 -7.02 11.66
N TYR A 22 15.91 -6.22 11.68
CA TYR A 22 16.00 -4.77 11.81
C TYR A 22 15.27 -4.20 13.03
N LEU A 23 14.45 -4.99 13.74
CA LEU A 23 13.73 -4.54 14.93
C LEU A 23 14.56 -4.88 16.18
N GLU A 24 15.29 -3.89 16.68
CA GLU A 24 16.23 -4.10 17.81
C GLU A 24 15.54 -4.43 19.15
N SER A 25 14.26 -4.07 19.32
CA SER A 25 13.47 -4.43 20.50
C SER A 25 12.02 -4.78 20.13
N PRO A 26 11.48 -5.92 20.61
CA PRO A 26 10.19 -6.45 20.16
C PRO A 26 8.95 -5.68 20.60
N VAL A 27 9.02 -4.56 21.34
CA VAL A 27 7.80 -3.83 21.75
C VAL A 27 7.99 -2.36 22.17
N ASP A 28 9.22 -1.85 22.25
CA ASP A 28 9.45 -0.55 22.85
C ASP A 28 9.62 0.56 21.82
N VAL A 29 8.54 1.34 21.68
CA VAL A 29 8.55 2.78 21.36
C VAL A 29 9.08 3.12 19.96
N MET A 30 8.43 4.09 19.30
CA MET A 30 9.05 4.80 18.17
C MET A 30 10.28 5.56 18.67
N THR A 31 11.42 4.87 18.78
CA THR A 31 12.72 5.50 18.97
C THR A 31 13.15 6.10 17.64
N GLU A 32 13.86 7.22 17.68
CA GLU A 32 14.38 7.89 16.49
C GLU A 32 15.36 7.02 15.68
N ASN A 33 15.83 5.91 16.26
CA ASN A 33 16.78 4.97 15.68
C ASN A 33 16.12 3.72 15.04
N ASN A 34 14.82 3.49 15.24
CA ASN A 34 14.20 2.29 14.69
C ASN A 34 14.07 2.44 13.17
N LYS A 35 14.81 1.62 12.42
CA LYS A 35 14.84 1.68 10.95
C LYS A 35 13.50 1.27 10.33
N LEU A 36 12.71 0.50 11.05
CA LEU A 36 11.37 0.10 10.66
C LEU A 36 10.29 0.54 11.66
N ALA A 37 9.08 0.62 11.16
CA ALA A 37 7.86 0.73 11.94
C ALA A 37 6.83 -0.29 11.45
N VAL A 38 6.18 -0.98 12.38
CA VAL A 38 5.15 -1.99 12.07
C VAL A 38 3.77 -1.33 12.18
N MET A 39 2.98 -1.39 11.11
CA MET A 39 1.59 -0.93 11.13
C MET A 39 0.77 -1.82 12.04
N GLN A 40 -0.21 -1.25 12.76
CA GLN A 40 -1.14 -1.99 13.61
C GLN A 40 -1.58 -3.33 12.96
N PRO A 41 -1.22 -4.48 13.56
CA PRO A 41 -1.58 -5.78 13.02
C PRO A 41 -3.10 -5.97 12.90
N GLY A 42 -3.53 -6.69 11.87
CA GLY A 42 -4.96 -6.96 11.61
C GLY A 42 -5.80 -5.76 11.17
N LEU A 43 -5.21 -4.57 11.02
CA LEU A 43 -5.92 -3.38 10.55
C LEU A 43 -6.41 -3.54 9.11
N LEU A 44 -5.58 -4.13 8.24
CA LEU A 44 -5.85 -4.27 6.82
C LEU A 44 -6.04 -5.74 6.44
N ARG A 45 -6.88 -5.98 5.44
CA ARG A 45 -7.17 -7.28 4.85
C ARG A 45 -6.69 -7.34 3.41
N ASP A 46 -6.32 -8.53 2.97
CA ASP A 46 -5.92 -8.79 1.59
C ASP A 46 -7.12 -8.88 0.64
N PHE A 47 -6.96 -8.24 -0.52
CA PHE A 47 -7.94 -8.23 -1.61
C PHE A 47 -7.29 -8.43 -2.99
N GLY A 48 -5.97 -8.32 -3.11
CA GLY A 48 -5.25 -8.45 -4.38
C GLY A 48 -4.78 -9.88 -4.64
N GLY A 49 -4.40 -10.18 -5.89
CA GLY A 49 -3.86 -11.50 -6.26
C GLY A 49 -2.41 -11.71 -5.84
N ARG A 50 -1.68 -10.65 -5.43
CA ARG A 50 -0.36 -10.78 -4.81
C ARG A 50 -0.48 -10.70 -3.29
N PRO A 51 -0.29 -11.81 -2.55
CA PRO A 51 -0.38 -11.81 -1.09
C PRO A 51 0.81 -11.08 -0.44
N ALA A 52 1.93 -10.95 -1.14
CA ALA A 52 3.10 -10.22 -0.70
C ALA A 52 3.59 -9.25 -1.79
N PHE A 53 3.99 -8.05 -1.38
CA PHE A 53 4.46 -6.99 -2.25
C PHE A 53 5.26 -5.94 -1.46
N CYS A 54 6.20 -5.28 -2.13
CA CYS A 54 6.94 -4.17 -1.54
C CYS A 54 7.34 -3.12 -2.58
N GLY A 55 7.80 -1.96 -2.12
CA GLY A 55 8.31 -0.90 -2.98
C GLY A 55 8.25 0.48 -2.33
N GLU A 56 8.86 1.47 -3.00
CA GLU A 56 8.82 2.87 -2.59
C GLU A 56 7.36 3.41 -2.58
N ALA A 57 7.01 4.11 -1.50
CA ALA A 57 5.68 4.64 -1.23
C ALA A 57 5.41 5.91 -2.06
N TYR A 58 4.30 5.90 -2.78
CA TYR A 58 3.64 7.12 -3.22
C TYR A 58 2.38 7.34 -2.38
N THR A 59 2.27 8.49 -1.72
CA THR A 59 1.17 8.75 -0.78
C THR A 59 0.10 9.68 -1.37
N ILE A 60 -1.16 9.37 -1.07
CA ILE A 60 -2.31 10.23 -1.34
C ILE A 60 -3.16 10.30 -0.07
N LYS A 61 -3.57 11.50 0.31
CA LYS A 61 -4.60 11.70 1.34
C LYS A 61 -5.89 12.18 0.68
N CYS A 62 -7.02 11.57 1.00
CA CYS A 62 -8.33 11.99 0.52
C CYS A 62 -9.41 11.58 1.52
N TYR A 63 -10.63 12.02 1.28
CA TYR A 63 -11.81 11.65 2.05
C TYR A 63 -12.98 11.41 1.11
N GLU A 64 -13.36 10.14 0.95
CA GLU A 64 -14.53 9.72 0.15
C GLU A 64 -14.51 10.20 -1.30
N GLY A 65 -13.32 10.48 -1.82
CA GLY A 65 -13.05 10.86 -3.19
C GLY A 65 -11.77 10.17 -3.69
N ASN A 66 -11.78 9.73 -4.94
CA ASN A 66 -10.66 8.97 -5.53
C ASN A 66 -10.13 9.58 -6.83
N VAL A 67 -10.29 10.88 -7.03
CA VAL A 67 -9.84 11.59 -8.24
C VAL A 67 -8.34 11.39 -8.45
N LEU A 68 -7.52 11.65 -7.43
CA LEU A 68 -6.07 11.50 -7.54
C LEU A 68 -5.61 10.05 -7.54
N VAL A 69 -6.35 9.16 -6.87
CA VAL A 69 -6.07 7.72 -6.91
C VAL A 69 -6.19 7.24 -8.35
N ALA A 70 -7.27 7.57 -9.04
CA ALA A 70 -7.46 7.23 -10.44
C ALA A 70 -6.37 7.82 -11.34
N GLN A 71 -6.12 9.14 -11.25
CA GLN A 71 -5.06 9.80 -12.03
C GLN A 71 -3.69 9.17 -11.80
N LYS A 72 -3.38 8.76 -10.56
CA LYS A 72 -2.07 8.22 -10.24
C LYS A 72 -1.90 6.79 -10.78
N LEU A 73 -2.94 5.97 -10.68
CA LEU A 73 -2.93 4.59 -11.18
C LEU A 73 -2.89 4.50 -12.71
N GLU A 74 -3.30 5.56 -13.43
CA GLU A 74 -3.12 5.69 -14.89
C GLU A 74 -1.65 5.93 -15.29
N THR A 75 -0.77 6.24 -14.35
CA THR A 75 0.67 6.45 -14.59
C THR A 75 1.50 5.23 -14.22
N ALA A 76 2.70 5.11 -14.79
CA ALA A 76 3.63 4.02 -14.49
C ALA A 76 3.98 3.92 -13.00
N GLY A 77 3.71 2.75 -12.42
CA GLY A 77 4.00 2.41 -11.03
C GLY A 77 5.49 2.25 -10.78
N ARG A 78 6.22 1.63 -11.71
CA ARG A 78 7.67 1.32 -11.60
C ARG A 78 7.99 0.52 -10.33
N GLY A 79 7.15 -0.46 -9.98
CA GLY A 79 7.33 -1.27 -8.77
C GLY A 79 6.98 -0.54 -7.46
N ARG A 80 6.46 0.69 -7.50
CA ARG A 80 6.05 1.42 -6.29
C ARG A 80 4.78 0.86 -5.66
N VAL A 81 4.57 1.26 -4.41
CA VAL A 81 3.33 1.01 -3.66
C VAL A 81 2.54 2.31 -3.53
N LEU A 82 1.26 2.30 -3.92
CA LEU A 82 0.36 3.43 -3.70
C LEU A 82 -0.26 3.32 -2.31
N VAL A 83 -0.02 4.29 -1.43
CA VAL A 83 -0.63 4.34 -0.09
C VAL A 83 -1.67 5.46 -0.06
N VAL A 84 -2.92 5.10 0.20
CA VAL A 84 -4.07 6.01 0.21
C VAL A 84 -4.62 6.11 1.63
N ASP A 85 -4.51 7.28 2.25
CA ASP A 85 -5.25 7.61 3.46
C ASP A 85 -6.62 8.15 3.09
N GLY A 86 -7.65 7.32 3.18
CA GLY A 86 -9.06 7.67 2.95
C GLY A 86 -9.78 8.19 4.19
N GLY A 87 -9.04 8.46 5.28
CA GLY A 87 -9.59 8.78 6.59
C GLY A 87 -10.29 7.61 7.29
N GLY A 88 -10.06 6.38 6.81
CA GLY A 88 -10.69 5.17 7.37
C GLY A 88 -12.20 5.08 7.14
N SER A 89 -12.74 5.84 6.17
CA SER A 89 -14.19 5.81 5.91
C SER A 89 -14.63 4.44 5.41
N MET A 90 -15.70 3.94 6.03
CA MET A 90 -16.37 2.68 5.66
C MET A 90 -17.60 2.91 4.78
N ARG A 91 -17.88 4.17 4.41
CA ARG A 91 -19.11 4.56 3.70
C ARG A 91 -19.03 4.39 2.19
N CYS A 92 -17.84 4.31 1.62
CA CYS A 92 -17.63 4.13 0.18
C CYS A 92 -16.27 3.51 -0.15
N ALA A 93 -16.18 2.87 -1.30
CA ALA A 93 -14.95 2.30 -1.84
C ALA A 93 -14.15 3.31 -2.66
N LEU A 94 -12.86 3.43 -2.35
CA LEU A 94 -11.89 4.27 -3.05
C LEU A 94 -11.24 3.55 -4.24
N LEU A 95 -11.25 2.22 -4.23
CA LEU A 95 -10.68 1.36 -5.27
C LEU A 95 -11.68 0.27 -5.67
N GLY A 96 -11.76 -0.02 -6.96
CA GLY A 96 -12.51 -1.14 -7.52
C GLY A 96 -11.76 -1.74 -8.70
N ASP A 97 -12.38 -2.70 -9.38
CA ASP A 97 -11.82 -3.50 -10.46
C ASP A 97 -11.05 -2.70 -11.52
N ARG A 98 -11.67 -1.64 -12.07
CA ARG A 98 -11.08 -0.83 -13.15
C ARG A 98 -9.77 -0.18 -12.73
N LEU A 99 -9.73 0.39 -11.53
CA LEU A 99 -8.54 1.09 -11.04
C LEU A 99 -7.44 0.11 -10.65
N ALA A 100 -7.81 -1.01 -10.03
CA ALA A 100 -6.86 -2.07 -9.71
C ALA A 100 -6.27 -2.73 -10.98
N GLY A 101 -7.08 -2.91 -12.02
CA GLY A 101 -6.62 -3.40 -13.32
C GLY A 101 -5.60 -2.47 -13.96
N LEU A 102 -5.84 -1.15 -13.91
CA LEU A 102 -4.85 -0.15 -14.34
C LEU A 102 -3.55 -0.25 -13.52
N ALA A 103 -3.64 -0.47 -12.21
CA ALA A 103 -2.47 -0.61 -11.36
C ALA A 103 -1.59 -1.79 -11.77
N ALA A 104 -2.21 -2.95 -11.99
CA ALA A 104 -1.52 -4.15 -12.48
C ALA A 104 -0.88 -3.89 -13.85
N GLN A 105 -1.63 -3.33 -14.81
CA GLN A 105 -1.15 -3.02 -16.16
C GLN A 105 0.01 -2.01 -16.17
N ASN A 106 -0.01 -1.03 -15.26
CA ASN A 106 0.99 0.02 -15.17
C ASN A 106 2.18 -0.34 -14.27
N GLY A 107 2.29 -1.59 -13.81
CA GLY A 107 3.44 -2.09 -13.05
C GLY A 107 3.56 -1.48 -11.66
N TRP A 108 2.43 -1.29 -10.97
CA TRP A 108 2.42 -1.05 -9.52
C TRP A 108 2.66 -2.37 -8.78
N SER A 109 3.44 -2.32 -7.71
CA SER A 109 3.69 -3.50 -6.87
C SER A 109 2.47 -3.80 -5.99
N GLY A 110 1.87 -2.76 -5.42
CA GLY A 110 0.63 -2.87 -4.68
C GLY A 110 -0.04 -1.54 -4.33
N ILE A 111 -1.21 -1.65 -3.71
CA ILE A 111 -2.03 -0.54 -3.24
C ILE A 111 -2.46 -0.82 -1.80
N ILE A 112 -2.21 0.13 -0.90
CA ILE A 112 -2.73 0.13 0.46
C ILE A 112 -3.80 1.22 0.57
N VAL A 113 -4.99 0.85 1.04
CA VAL A 113 -6.13 1.77 1.21
C VAL A 113 -6.57 1.78 2.67
N HIS A 114 -6.29 2.86 3.39
CA HIS A 114 -6.94 3.14 4.68
C HIS A 114 -8.37 3.65 4.42
N GLY A 115 -9.24 2.71 4.06
CA GLY A 115 -10.62 2.90 3.61
C GLY A 115 -11.14 1.61 2.98
N CYS A 116 -12.27 1.70 2.27
CA CYS A 116 -12.87 0.52 1.62
C CYS A 116 -12.47 0.33 0.15
N VAL A 117 -12.65 -0.91 -0.30
CA VAL A 117 -12.54 -1.35 -1.70
C VAL A 117 -13.84 -2.01 -2.16
N ARG A 118 -13.96 -2.36 -3.44
CA ARG A 118 -15.10 -3.12 -3.98
C ARG A 118 -14.67 -4.06 -5.09
N ASP A 119 -15.60 -4.86 -5.60
CA ASP A 119 -15.38 -5.81 -6.69
C ASP A 119 -14.35 -6.90 -6.29
N THR A 120 -14.36 -7.30 -5.02
CA THR A 120 -13.28 -8.09 -4.38
C THR A 120 -13.01 -9.43 -5.05
N ALA A 121 -14.01 -10.06 -5.66
CA ALA A 121 -13.83 -11.29 -6.43
C ALA A 121 -12.92 -11.09 -7.65
N VAL A 122 -13.03 -9.93 -8.31
CA VAL A 122 -12.16 -9.56 -9.44
C VAL A 122 -10.78 -9.15 -8.91
N LEU A 123 -10.74 -8.37 -7.83
CA LEU A 123 -9.48 -7.90 -7.23
C LEU A 123 -8.54 -9.06 -6.88
N ALA A 124 -9.08 -10.16 -6.34
CA ALA A 124 -8.32 -11.34 -5.94
C ALA A 124 -7.61 -12.05 -7.11
N GLY A 125 -8.04 -11.80 -8.35
CA GLY A 125 -7.42 -12.36 -9.55
C GLY A 125 -6.43 -11.43 -10.25
N LEU A 126 -6.24 -10.21 -9.76
CA LEU A 126 -5.35 -9.23 -10.39
C LEU A 126 -3.92 -9.38 -9.88
N ASP A 127 -2.96 -9.31 -10.79
CA ASP A 127 -1.52 -9.41 -10.51
C ASP A 127 -0.96 -8.12 -9.87
N VAL A 128 -1.50 -7.74 -8.72
CA VAL A 128 -1.11 -6.57 -7.91
C VAL A 128 -1.50 -6.83 -6.44
N GLY A 129 -0.68 -6.32 -5.51
CA GLY A 129 -1.01 -6.37 -4.09
C GLY A 129 -2.12 -5.38 -3.73
N ILE A 130 -3.11 -5.77 -2.94
CA ILE A 130 -4.15 -4.84 -2.47
C ILE A 130 -4.47 -5.15 -1.02
N LYS A 131 -4.25 -4.18 -0.13
CA LYS A 131 -4.66 -4.24 1.28
C LYS A 131 -5.59 -3.09 1.61
N ALA A 132 -6.70 -3.37 2.30
CA ALA A 132 -7.69 -2.36 2.68
C ALA A 132 -8.44 -2.71 3.96
N LEU A 133 -9.25 -1.78 4.50
CA LEU A 133 -10.02 -2.04 5.73
C LEU A 133 -11.16 -3.05 5.50
N ALA A 134 -11.96 -2.87 4.44
CA ALA A 134 -13.12 -3.70 4.16
C ALA A 134 -13.67 -3.53 2.74
N PRO A 135 -14.53 -4.46 2.27
CA PRO A 135 -15.37 -4.21 1.10
C PRO A 135 -16.50 -3.22 1.42
N CYS A 136 -16.86 -2.37 0.45
CA CYS A 136 -18.04 -1.52 0.48
C CYS A 136 -18.59 -1.36 -0.95
N PRO A 137 -19.86 -1.71 -1.24
CA PRO A 137 -20.38 -1.66 -2.62
C PRO A 137 -20.55 -0.23 -3.17
N VAL A 138 -20.63 0.78 -2.29
CA VAL A 138 -20.89 2.17 -2.66
C VAL A 138 -19.63 2.78 -3.30
N LYS A 139 -19.75 3.38 -4.49
CA LYS A 139 -18.64 4.10 -5.13
C LYS A 139 -18.31 5.40 -4.39
N SER A 140 -17.04 5.77 -4.33
CA SER A 140 -16.63 7.08 -3.82
C SER A 140 -17.16 8.24 -4.70
N SER A 141 -17.21 9.43 -4.10
CA SER A 141 -17.52 10.66 -4.82
C SER A 141 -16.34 11.13 -5.68
N LYS A 142 -16.53 12.24 -6.40
CA LYS A 142 -15.47 12.96 -7.13
C LYS A 142 -15.29 14.39 -6.60
N ARG A 143 -15.83 14.69 -5.42
CA ARG A 143 -15.87 16.05 -4.85
C ARG A 143 -14.55 16.41 -4.16
N ASP A 144 -13.95 15.45 -3.46
CA ASP A 144 -12.67 15.67 -2.84
C ASP A 144 -11.54 15.49 -3.86
N PRO A 145 -10.78 16.55 -4.17
CA PRO A 145 -9.59 16.42 -4.99
C PRO A 145 -8.50 15.66 -4.24
N GLY A 146 -8.42 15.66 -2.90
CA GLY A 146 -7.34 15.04 -2.15
C GLY A 146 -5.98 15.77 -2.28
N LEU A 147 -4.96 15.21 -1.63
CA LEU A 147 -3.60 15.74 -1.53
C LEU A 147 -2.58 14.69 -1.99
N LYS A 148 -1.72 15.07 -2.94
CA LYS A 148 -0.59 14.24 -3.41
C LYS A 148 0.60 14.38 -2.47
N ALA A 149 1.40 13.32 -2.37
CA ALA A 149 2.66 13.32 -1.62
C ALA A 149 2.50 13.79 -0.15
N ALA A 150 1.35 13.48 0.45
CA ALA A 150 1.05 13.86 1.82
C ALA A 150 1.79 12.97 2.83
N ARG A 151 2.12 13.51 4.00
CA ARG A 151 2.54 12.70 5.14
C ARG A 151 1.29 12.06 5.75
N LEU A 152 1.29 10.75 5.88
CA LEU A 152 0.15 9.96 6.36
C LEU A 152 0.45 9.41 7.76
N ILE A 153 -0.60 9.16 8.53
CA ILE A 153 -0.52 8.39 9.77
C ILE A 153 -1.60 7.32 9.71
N ILE A 154 -1.21 6.06 9.56
CA ILE A 154 -2.11 4.91 9.42
C ILE A 154 -1.65 3.82 10.37
N GLY A 155 -2.57 3.27 11.18
CA GLY A 155 -2.26 2.18 12.10
C GLY A 155 -1.09 2.48 13.04
N GLY A 156 -0.98 3.72 13.53
CA GLY A 156 0.11 4.17 14.39
C GLY A 156 1.42 4.51 13.68
N VAL A 157 1.53 4.34 12.35
CA VAL A 157 2.77 4.55 11.60
C VAL A 157 2.74 5.78 10.73
N GLN A 158 3.81 6.58 10.78
CA GLN A 158 4.03 7.70 9.87
C GLN A 158 4.59 7.22 8.53
N ILE A 159 3.91 7.55 7.43
CA ILE A 159 4.33 7.22 6.06
C ILE A 159 4.57 8.51 5.28
N ARG A 160 5.75 8.64 4.69
CA ARG A 160 6.18 9.76 3.86
C ARG A 160 6.33 9.28 2.41
N PRO A 161 6.16 10.18 1.43
CA PRO A 161 6.59 9.87 0.06
C PRO A 161 8.07 9.48 0.07
N GLY A 162 8.41 8.39 -0.60
CA GLY A 162 9.77 7.86 -0.64
C GLY A 162 10.13 6.84 0.45
N ASP A 163 9.32 6.71 1.51
CA ASP A 163 9.46 5.60 2.46
C ASP A 163 9.25 4.27 1.73
N TRP A 164 9.80 3.17 2.25
CA TRP A 164 9.62 1.84 1.69
C TRP A 164 8.52 1.07 2.42
N ILE A 165 7.67 0.39 1.67
CA ILE A 165 6.60 -0.45 2.19
C ILE A 165 6.93 -1.90 1.89
N TYR A 166 6.75 -2.76 2.89
CA TYR A 166 6.77 -4.21 2.77
C TYR A 166 5.46 -4.75 3.34
N ALA A 167 4.78 -5.59 2.60
CA ALA A 167 3.48 -6.11 2.99
C ALA A 167 3.37 -7.58 2.58
N ASP A 168 2.91 -8.42 3.50
CA ASP A 168 2.59 -9.82 3.27
C ASP A 168 1.38 -10.24 4.14
N GLY A 169 1.13 -11.54 4.28
CA GLY A 169 0.02 -12.07 5.07
C GLY A 169 0.07 -11.70 6.56
N ASP A 170 1.25 -11.40 7.10
CA ASP A 170 1.45 -11.13 8.53
C ASP A 170 1.22 -9.66 8.88
N GLY A 171 1.57 -8.74 7.97
CA GLY A 171 1.35 -7.32 8.21
C GLY A 171 1.91 -6.37 7.17
N VAL A 172 2.12 -5.13 7.61
CA VAL A 172 2.74 -4.07 6.82
C VAL A 172 3.85 -3.42 7.64
N VAL A 173 5.04 -3.40 7.07
CA VAL A 173 6.24 -2.76 7.61
C VAL A 173 6.59 -1.54 6.76
N VAL A 174 7.01 -0.47 7.41
CA VAL A 174 7.44 0.79 6.80
C VAL A 174 8.87 1.09 7.21
N SER A 175 9.72 1.41 6.24
CA SER A 175 11.11 1.81 6.46
C SER A 175 11.38 3.17 5.81
N ARG A 176 12.41 3.89 6.28
CA ARG A 176 12.89 5.14 5.66
C ARG A 176 13.68 4.91 4.37
N GLU A 177 14.22 3.72 4.19
CA GLU A 177 15.08 3.33 3.09
C GLU A 177 14.77 1.91 2.63
N GLU A 178 15.27 1.54 1.45
CA GLU A 178 15.19 0.16 0.98
C GLU A 178 16.02 -0.74 1.91
N LEU A 179 15.36 -1.71 2.52
CA LEU A 179 15.97 -2.78 3.29
C LEU A 179 16.29 -3.97 2.38
N THR A 180 17.44 -4.59 2.61
CA THR A 180 17.94 -5.74 1.88
C THR A 180 18.35 -6.82 2.86
N LEU A 181 17.68 -7.98 2.79
CA LEU A 181 18.14 -9.20 3.46
C LEU A 181 19.18 -9.94 2.61
#